data_AF-A0A847N653-F1
#
_entry.id   AF-A0A847N653-F1
#
_cell.length_a   1.000
_cell.length_b   1.000
_cell.length_c   1.000
_cell.angle_alpha   90.00
_cell.angle_beta   90.00
_cell.angle_gamma   90.00
#
_symmetry.space_group_name_H-M   'P 1'
#
loop_
_entity.id
_entity.type
_entity.pdbx_description
1 polymer ?
#
loop_
_entity_poly.entity_id
_entity_poly.type
_entity_poly.pdbx_seq_one_letter_code
_entity_poly.pdbx_strand_id
1 'polypeptide(L)'
;MDYELIKKACLRQEGALKLKAMSSFLVLEDVDLMIEKFFVRKDNDHASILLDVFGLLQGFFVGVDALYNLSIGSTKYKYNININQNKVLKQLKFIRNDIVGHPTHRTYDDGEIGFSLIDDQTVSREKLTYTTYIYKKNKEQKKQVRTIYFKELKDAYKNEKGILLEELTNFLEEQRDFKEIKPFIAYIFQKALIQEYDMEDLNKLSSEFIQKANIKESSNHRFLWRIRVLKSLYTWKDDKYQDVISFMILKQLAKLDMIISDTLNQPKTKYKIKLPKVIRQFYLFMDKQSNSIELLQNINDIDHPLFISDIEGLIKLSPPKAVKELLEWLKSIKHGPHAYSLGSVLKEYKKRK
;
A
#
# COMPACT_ATOMS: atom_id res chain seq x y z
N MET A 1 -2.64 20.70 -16.11
CA MET A 1 -3.36 19.44 -15.83
C MET A 1 -4.67 19.49 -16.60
N ASP A 2 -4.87 18.59 -17.54
CA ASP A 2 -6.04 18.58 -18.42
C ASP A 2 -7.14 17.68 -17.85
N TYR A 3 -8.00 18.27 -17.00
CA TYR A 3 -9.16 17.58 -16.43
C TYR A 3 -10.15 17.11 -17.50
N GLU A 4 -10.24 17.84 -18.61
CA GLU A 4 -11.12 17.47 -19.74
C GLU A 4 -10.60 16.24 -20.47
N LEU A 5 -9.27 16.08 -20.61
CA LEU A 5 -8.71 14.85 -21.13
C LEU A 5 -9.03 13.65 -20.23
N ILE A 6 -8.84 13.77 -18.92
CA ILE A 6 -9.13 12.68 -17.97
C ILE A 6 -10.62 12.31 -18.06
N LYS A 7 -11.50 13.30 -18.09
CA LYS A 7 -12.94 13.11 -18.26
C LYS A 7 -13.28 12.43 -19.60
N LYS A 8 -12.68 12.86 -20.72
CA LYS A 8 -12.83 12.19 -22.02
C LYS A 8 -12.34 10.74 -21.98
N ALA A 9 -11.23 10.47 -21.32
CA ALA A 9 -10.72 9.11 -21.16
C ALA A 9 -11.63 8.23 -20.31
N CYS A 10 -12.24 8.79 -19.25
CA CYS A 10 -13.26 8.09 -18.46
C CYS A 10 -14.47 7.72 -19.35
N LEU A 11 -14.91 8.62 -20.23
CA LEU A 11 -16.03 8.39 -21.15
C LEU A 11 -15.76 7.33 -22.23
N ARG A 12 -14.50 7.12 -22.61
CA ARG A 12 -14.05 6.08 -23.57
C ARG A 12 -14.05 4.67 -22.99
N GLN A 13 -14.13 4.50 -21.67
CA GLN A 13 -14.26 3.18 -21.05
C GLN A 13 -15.67 2.63 -21.26
N GLU A 14 -15.85 1.34 -20.99
CA GLU A 14 -17.13 0.65 -21.15
C GLU A 14 -17.61 0.01 -19.84
N GLY A 15 -18.93 -0.15 -19.71
CA GLY A 15 -19.58 -0.84 -18.59
C GLY A 15 -19.20 -0.29 -17.22
N ALA A 16 -18.89 -1.20 -16.29
CA ALA A 16 -18.57 -0.87 -14.90
C ALA A 16 -17.33 0.02 -14.75
N LEU A 17 -16.35 -0.06 -15.65
CA LEU A 17 -15.13 0.76 -15.60
C LEU A 17 -15.43 2.23 -15.89
N LYS A 18 -16.31 2.51 -16.85
CA LYS A 18 -16.78 3.88 -17.15
C LYS A 18 -17.47 4.50 -15.94
N LEU A 19 -18.44 3.79 -15.36
CA LEU A 19 -19.19 4.28 -14.19
C LEU A 19 -18.25 4.54 -13.03
N LYS A 20 -17.32 3.61 -12.77
CA LYS A 20 -16.30 3.74 -11.73
C LYS A 20 -15.39 4.96 -11.95
N ALA A 21 -14.92 5.19 -13.17
CA ALA A 21 -14.05 6.32 -13.48
C ALA A 21 -14.79 7.66 -13.35
N MET A 22 -16.00 7.76 -13.91
CA MET A 22 -16.83 8.96 -13.87
C MET A 22 -17.27 9.33 -12.45
N SER A 23 -17.76 8.35 -11.66
CA SER A 23 -18.16 8.61 -10.28
C SER A 23 -16.96 9.05 -9.44
N SER A 24 -15.80 8.41 -9.62
CA SER A 24 -14.57 8.79 -8.92
C SER A 24 -14.14 10.21 -9.26
N PHE A 25 -14.23 10.60 -10.54
CA PHE A 25 -13.89 11.95 -10.98
C PHE A 25 -14.77 13.02 -10.31
N LEU A 26 -16.10 12.84 -10.35
CA LEU A 26 -17.04 13.79 -9.73
C LEU A 26 -16.85 13.86 -8.21
N VAL A 27 -16.65 12.71 -7.57
CA VAL A 27 -16.38 12.64 -6.12
C VAL A 27 -15.10 13.41 -5.75
N LEU A 28 -14.08 13.42 -6.61
CA LEU A 28 -12.87 14.21 -6.36
C LEU A 28 -13.16 15.72 -6.40
N GLU A 29 -14.00 16.18 -7.33
CA GLU A 29 -14.41 17.59 -7.40
C GLU A 29 -15.17 18.00 -6.12
N ASP A 30 -16.11 17.17 -5.67
CA ASP A 30 -16.87 17.41 -4.42
C ASP A 30 -15.95 17.42 -3.19
N VAL A 31 -15.03 16.45 -3.11
CA VAL A 31 -14.04 16.37 -2.01
C VAL A 31 -13.13 17.59 -1.98
N ASP A 32 -12.68 18.07 -3.15
CA ASP A 32 -11.86 19.28 -3.23
C ASP A 32 -12.61 20.50 -2.70
N LEU A 33 -13.89 20.66 -3.05
CA LEU A 33 -14.73 21.75 -2.54
C LEU A 33 -14.89 21.66 -1.01
N MET A 34 -15.15 20.46 -0.47
CA MET A 34 -15.27 20.24 0.97
C MET A 34 -13.96 20.58 1.71
N ILE A 35 -12.83 20.10 1.20
CA ILE A 35 -11.50 20.38 1.77
C ILE A 35 -11.24 21.88 1.73
N GLU A 36 -11.38 22.55 0.59
CA GLU A 36 -11.12 24.00 0.52
C GLU A 36 -12.04 24.80 1.43
N LYS A 37 -13.33 24.45 1.50
CA LYS A 37 -14.28 25.12 2.38
C LYS A 37 -13.88 25.02 3.84
N PHE A 38 -13.39 23.86 4.30
CA PHE A 38 -12.90 23.67 5.67
C PHE A 38 -11.82 24.70 6.06
N PHE A 39 -10.85 24.94 5.17
CA PHE A 39 -9.69 25.80 5.45
C PHE A 39 -9.99 27.31 5.38
N VAL A 40 -11.12 27.72 4.79
CA VAL A 40 -11.51 29.14 4.71
C VAL A 40 -12.62 29.53 5.69
N ARG A 41 -13.35 28.55 6.25
CA ARG A 41 -14.35 28.81 7.29
C ARG A 41 -13.68 29.32 8.57
N LYS A 42 -14.36 30.26 9.23
CA LYS A 42 -13.90 30.92 10.46
C LYS A 42 -14.82 30.67 11.66
N ASP A 43 -15.66 29.64 11.60
CA ASP A 43 -16.54 29.30 12.71
C ASP A 43 -15.69 28.85 13.91
N ASN A 44 -15.93 29.48 15.06
CA ASN A 44 -15.25 29.23 16.33
C ASN A 44 -16.08 28.37 17.29
N ASP A 45 -17.33 28.05 16.91
CA ASP A 45 -18.19 27.16 17.68
C ASP A 45 -17.60 25.73 17.69
N HIS A 46 -17.48 25.14 18.88
CA HIS A 46 -16.82 23.86 19.07
C HIS A 46 -17.54 22.72 18.34
N ALA A 47 -18.87 22.67 18.39
CA ALA A 47 -19.66 21.65 17.69
C ALA A 47 -19.48 21.76 16.17
N SER A 48 -19.46 22.99 15.65
CA SER A 48 -19.18 23.27 14.24
C SER A 48 -17.77 22.85 13.84
N ILE A 49 -16.76 23.09 14.68
CA ILE A 49 -15.38 22.63 14.44
C ILE A 49 -15.32 21.11 14.40
N LEU A 50 -15.96 20.41 15.34
CA LEU A 50 -16.00 18.95 15.36
C LEU A 50 -16.66 18.41 14.08
N LEU A 51 -17.83 18.91 13.70
CA LEU A 51 -18.53 18.50 12.48
C LEU A 51 -17.64 18.69 11.24
N ASP A 52 -16.99 19.85 11.14
CA ASP A 52 -16.08 20.16 10.05
C ASP A 52 -14.86 19.23 10.04
N VAL A 53 -14.29 18.87 11.20
CA VAL A 53 -13.16 17.93 11.31
C VAL A 53 -13.57 16.53 10.85
N PHE A 54 -14.73 16.03 11.29
CA PHE A 54 -15.25 14.75 10.82
C PHE A 54 -15.49 14.75 9.31
N GLY A 55 -16.10 15.83 8.80
CA GLY A 55 -16.30 16.03 7.36
C GLY A 55 -14.99 16.05 6.58
N LEU A 56 -13.97 16.74 7.09
CA LEU A 56 -12.65 16.81 6.47
C LEU A 56 -11.95 15.44 6.42
N LEU A 57 -11.93 14.71 7.55
CA LEU A 57 -11.29 13.39 7.61
C LEU A 57 -12.01 12.38 6.70
N GLN A 58 -13.34 12.41 6.67
CA GLN A 58 -14.12 11.61 5.73
C GLN A 58 -13.87 12.02 4.28
N GLY A 59 -13.77 13.33 4.00
CA GLY A 59 -13.43 13.87 2.70
C GLY A 59 -12.08 13.36 2.19
N PHE A 60 -11.03 13.40 3.01
CA PHE A 60 -9.73 12.82 2.64
C PHE A 60 -9.81 11.32 2.37
N PHE A 61 -10.56 10.56 3.18
CA PHE A 61 -10.70 9.13 2.99
C PHE A 61 -11.39 8.80 1.65
N VAL A 62 -12.52 9.46 1.39
CA VAL A 62 -13.26 9.32 0.14
C VAL A 62 -12.42 9.77 -1.05
N GLY A 63 -11.68 10.88 -0.92
CA GLY A 63 -10.76 11.36 -1.94
C GLY A 63 -9.68 10.34 -2.27
N VAL A 64 -9.04 9.72 -1.28
CA VAL A 64 -8.04 8.65 -1.50
C VAL A 64 -8.64 7.44 -2.22
N ASP A 65 -9.84 6.99 -1.83
CA ASP A 65 -10.52 5.87 -2.51
C ASP A 65 -10.90 6.23 -3.95
N ALA A 66 -11.39 7.45 -4.18
CA ALA A 66 -11.71 7.97 -5.50
C ALA A 66 -10.47 8.05 -6.39
N LEU A 67 -9.29 8.44 -5.87
CA LEU A 67 -8.04 8.38 -6.64
C LEU A 67 -7.69 6.95 -7.08
N TYR A 68 -7.84 5.96 -6.18
CA TYR A 68 -7.62 4.55 -6.51
C TYR A 68 -8.58 4.06 -7.59
N ASN A 69 -9.85 4.43 -7.44
CA ASN A 69 -10.90 4.00 -8.33
C ASN A 69 -10.84 4.71 -9.68
N LEU A 70 -10.41 5.96 -9.75
CA LEU A 70 -10.13 6.69 -10.97
C LEU A 70 -8.99 6.02 -11.74
N SER A 71 -7.85 5.75 -11.09
CA SER A 71 -6.73 5.05 -11.74
C SER A 71 -7.16 3.70 -12.34
N ILE A 72 -7.90 2.89 -11.58
CA ILE A 72 -8.43 1.60 -12.05
C ILE A 72 -9.47 1.78 -13.16
N GLY A 73 -10.38 2.73 -13.01
CA GLY A 73 -11.43 3.02 -13.99
C GLY A 73 -10.85 3.44 -15.33
N SER A 74 -9.87 4.34 -15.31
CA SER A 74 -9.25 4.90 -16.51
C SER A 74 -8.21 3.99 -17.17
N THR A 75 -7.53 3.11 -16.41
CA THR A 75 -6.41 2.28 -16.93
C THR A 75 -6.61 0.77 -16.80
N LYS A 76 -7.72 0.32 -16.20
CA LYS A 76 -8.00 -1.08 -15.77
C LYS A 76 -7.15 -1.59 -14.61
N TYR A 77 -6.07 -0.89 -14.26
CA TYR A 77 -5.11 -1.33 -13.26
C TYR A 77 -4.84 -0.26 -12.22
N LYS A 78 -4.20 -0.68 -11.13
CA LYS A 78 -3.83 0.20 -10.01
C LYS A 78 -2.39 0.69 -10.09
N TYR A 79 -1.74 0.60 -11.26
CA TYR A 79 -0.28 0.75 -11.37
C TYR A 79 0.21 2.19 -11.18
N ASN A 80 -0.57 3.16 -11.64
CA ASN A 80 -0.28 4.59 -11.48
C ASN A 80 -0.49 5.10 -10.04
N ILE A 81 -1.07 4.29 -9.14
CA ILE A 81 -1.39 4.73 -7.79
C ILE A 81 -0.86 3.81 -6.68
N ASN A 82 -0.16 4.42 -5.72
CA ASN A 82 0.38 3.73 -4.55
C ASN A 82 0.45 4.64 -3.30
N ILE A 83 -0.69 5.24 -2.92
CA ILE A 83 -0.83 6.15 -1.78
C ILE A 83 -0.25 5.60 -0.47
N ASN A 84 -0.24 4.27 -0.28
CA ASN A 84 0.38 3.64 0.89
C ASN A 84 1.90 3.92 1.05
N GLN A 85 2.58 4.47 0.05
CA GLN A 85 3.97 4.92 0.17
C GLN A 85 4.09 6.32 0.79
N ASN A 86 3.04 7.13 0.73
CA ASN A 86 2.98 8.42 1.39
C ASN A 86 2.73 8.18 2.89
N LYS A 87 3.71 8.49 3.73
CA LYS A 87 3.64 8.21 5.18
C LYS A 87 2.45 8.91 5.86
N VAL A 88 2.13 10.13 5.44
CA VAL A 88 1.04 10.94 5.99
C VAL A 88 -0.31 10.32 5.62
N LEU A 89 -0.54 10.06 4.33
CA LEU A 89 -1.82 9.48 3.86
C LEU A 89 -1.98 8.00 4.26
N LYS A 90 -0.89 7.25 4.41
CA LYS A 90 -0.93 5.87 4.93
C LYS A 90 -1.55 5.82 6.32
N GLN A 91 -1.34 6.85 7.16
CA GLN A 91 -1.91 6.90 8.50
C GLN A 91 -3.42 7.18 8.50
N LEU A 92 -3.95 7.77 7.42
CA LEU A 92 -5.37 8.10 7.32
C LEU A 92 -6.29 6.88 7.47
N LYS A 93 -5.87 5.70 6.99
CA LYS A 93 -6.63 4.45 7.18
C LYS A 93 -6.82 4.09 8.66
N PHE A 94 -5.81 4.37 9.47
CA PHE A 94 -5.85 4.13 10.91
C PHE A 94 -6.68 5.19 11.61
N ILE A 95 -6.43 6.46 11.28
CA ILE A 95 -7.20 7.61 11.79
C ILE A 95 -8.70 7.42 11.54
N ARG A 96 -9.09 7.02 10.32
CA ARG A 96 -10.50 6.74 9.99
C ARG A 96 -11.06 5.69 10.94
N ASN A 97 -10.40 4.54 11.08
CA ASN A 97 -10.91 3.46 11.93
C ASN A 97 -10.97 3.87 13.41
N ASP A 98 -9.97 4.63 13.87
CA ASP A 98 -9.84 5.04 15.26
C ASP A 98 -10.81 6.17 15.65
N ILE A 99 -11.13 7.09 14.74
CA ILE A 99 -11.88 8.30 15.07
C ILE A 99 -13.27 8.33 14.42
N VAL A 100 -13.37 7.93 13.17
CA VAL A 100 -14.60 8.10 12.37
C VAL A 100 -15.42 6.80 12.32
N GLY A 101 -14.76 5.65 12.24
CA GLY A 101 -15.39 4.35 12.01
C GLY A 101 -15.83 3.64 13.28
N HIS A 102 -14.88 3.27 14.14
CA HIS A 102 -15.14 2.44 15.32
C HIS A 102 -14.42 2.96 16.58
N PRO A 103 -14.65 4.22 16.99
CA PRO A 103 -13.91 4.84 18.10
C PRO A 103 -14.19 4.21 19.47
N THR A 104 -15.40 3.69 19.69
CA THR A 104 -15.85 3.20 20.99
C THR A 104 -15.65 1.71 21.21
N HIS A 105 -15.32 0.95 20.16
CA HIS A 105 -15.08 -0.49 20.28
C HIS A 105 -14.42 -1.04 19.02
N ARG A 106 -13.08 -1.10 19.02
CA ARG A 106 -12.31 -1.72 17.95
C ARG A 106 -11.78 -3.06 18.40
N THR A 107 -12.28 -4.15 17.83
CA THR A 107 -11.69 -5.47 18.04
C THR A 107 -10.47 -5.63 17.13
N TYR A 108 -9.35 -6.05 17.71
CA TYR A 108 -8.14 -6.43 16.99
C TYR A 108 -8.09 -7.96 16.85
N ASP A 109 -7.39 -8.44 15.81
CA ASP A 109 -7.39 -9.87 15.42
C ASP A 109 -6.84 -10.82 16.51
N ASP A 110 -6.14 -10.28 17.51
CA ASP A 110 -5.58 -11.02 18.64
C ASP A 110 -6.45 -10.97 19.92
N GLY A 111 -7.69 -10.48 19.78
CA GLY A 111 -8.68 -10.33 20.85
C GLY A 111 -8.50 -9.08 21.70
N GLU A 112 -7.58 -8.17 21.33
CA GLU A 112 -7.47 -6.87 21.99
C GLU A 112 -8.66 -5.96 21.62
N ILE A 113 -9.01 -5.07 22.55
CA ILE A 113 -10.09 -4.09 22.34
C ILE A 113 -9.51 -2.69 22.46
N GLY A 114 -9.71 -1.88 21.43
CA GLY A 114 -9.29 -0.49 21.33
C GLY A 114 -10.43 0.47 21.60
N PHE A 115 -10.14 1.52 22.37
CA PHE A 115 -11.01 2.66 22.61
C PHE A 115 -10.24 3.95 22.29
N SER A 116 -10.78 4.77 21.40
CA SER A 116 -10.17 6.03 21.00
C SER A 116 -10.98 7.20 21.54
N LEU A 117 -10.30 8.10 22.24
CA LEU A 117 -10.88 9.31 22.81
C LEU A 117 -10.24 10.53 22.14
N ILE A 118 -11.06 11.38 21.56
CA ILE A 118 -10.63 12.71 21.10
C ILE A 118 -10.32 13.55 22.34
N ASP A 119 -9.22 14.31 22.29
CA ASP A 119 -8.94 15.32 23.29
C ASP A 119 -9.66 16.62 22.90
N ASP A 120 -10.91 16.75 23.38
CA ASP A 120 -11.82 17.85 23.05
C ASP A 120 -11.24 19.24 23.37
N GLN A 121 -10.32 19.34 24.32
CA GLN A 121 -9.68 20.61 24.68
C GLN A 121 -8.67 21.09 23.61
N THR A 122 -8.24 20.18 22.73
CA THR A 122 -7.18 20.44 21.75
C THR A 122 -7.66 20.43 20.31
N VAL A 123 -8.94 20.13 20.07
CA VAL A 123 -9.52 20.15 18.72
C VAL A 123 -9.62 21.58 18.22
N SER A 124 -9.00 21.84 17.07
CA SER A 124 -9.08 23.13 16.39
C SER A 124 -9.18 22.92 14.89
N ARG A 125 -9.30 24.00 14.11
CA ARG A 125 -9.21 23.92 12.64
C ARG A 125 -7.80 23.62 12.11
N GLU A 126 -6.80 23.59 12.99
CA GLU A 126 -5.42 23.29 12.61
C GLU A 126 -5.06 21.83 12.86
N LYS A 127 -5.58 21.26 13.96
CA LYS A 127 -5.21 19.93 14.41
C LYS A 127 -6.30 19.22 15.23
N LEU A 128 -6.15 17.91 15.30
CA LEU A 128 -6.90 17.02 16.18
C LEU A 128 -5.92 16.15 16.96
N THR A 129 -6.07 16.08 18.28
CA THR A 129 -5.36 15.09 19.10
C THR A 129 -6.33 14.04 19.61
N TYR A 130 -5.90 12.79 19.59
CA TYR A 130 -6.66 11.68 20.16
C TYR A 130 -5.75 10.68 20.84
N THR A 131 -6.33 9.95 21.78
CA THR A 131 -5.67 8.88 22.52
C THR A 131 -6.37 7.56 22.28
N THR A 132 -5.64 6.54 21.85
CA THR A 132 -6.15 5.17 21.75
C THR A 132 -5.62 4.34 22.93
N TYR A 133 -6.54 3.76 23.68
CA TYR A 133 -6.30 2.80 24.75
C TYR A 133 -6.54 1.39 24.22
N ILE A 134 -5.58 0.50 24.39
CA ILE A 134 -5.66 -0.89 23.93
C ILE A 134 -5.66 -1.81 25.15
N TYR A 135 -6.69 -2.64 25.27
CA TYR A 135 -6.90 -3.57 26.38
C TYR A 135 -6.80 -5.01 25.93
N LYS A 136 -6.23 -5.86 26.80
CA LYS A 136 -6.25 -7.32 26.68
C LYS A 136 -6.62 -7.92 28.01
N LYS A 137 -7.64 -8.79 28.04
CA LYS A 137 -8.13 -9.45 29.28
C LYS A 137 -8.33 -8.44 30.43
N ASN A 138 -9.00 -7.32 30.15
CA ASN A 138 -9.29 -6.22 31.10
C ASN A 138 -8.06 -5.53 31.71
N LYS A 139 -6.88 -5.63 31.08
CA LYS A 139 -5.69 -4.86 31.46
C LYS A 139 -5.29 -3.94 30.31
N GLU A 140 -5.10 -2.66 30.60
CA GLU A 140 -4.53 -1.70 29.66
C GLU A 140 -3.13 -2.19 29.28
N GLN A 141 -2.92 -2.42 27.98
CA GLN A 141 -1.64 -2.84 27.43
C GLN A 141 -0.85 -1.64 26.90
N LYS A 142 -1.56 -0.68 26.30
CA LYS A 142 -0.93 0.39 25.55
C LYS A 142 -1.81 1.63 25.46
N LYS A 143 -1.19 2.79 25.64
CA LYS A 143 -1.73 4.10 25.35
C LYS A 143 -0.97 4.73 24.19
N GLN A 144 -1.68 5.18 23.16
CA GLN A 144 -1.08 5.88 22.02
C GLN A 144 -1.73 7.25 21.87
N VAL A 145 -0.94 8.32 21.99
CA VAL A 145 -1.38 9.67 21.69
C VAL A 145 -0.97 10.02 20.27
N ARG A 146 -1.89 10.58 19.49
CA ARG A 146 -1.66 10.97 18.10
C ARG A 146 -2.22 12.36 17.87
N THR A 147 -1.42 13.20 17.22
CA THR A 147 -1.85 14.53 16.74
C THR A 147 -1.82 14.53 15.23
N ILE A 148 -2.92 14.98 14.64
CA ILE A 148 -3.11 15.12 13.20
C ILE A 148 -3.08 16.60 12.88
N TYR A 149 -2.18 17.00 11.98
CA TYR A 149 -2.14 18.36 11.45
C TYR A 149 -2.86 18.40 10.10
N PHE A 150 -3.96 19.14 10.02
CA PHE A 150 -4.81 19.12 8.82
C PHE A 150 -4.13 19.71 7.60
N LYS A 151 -3.27 20.72 7.79
CA LYS A 151 -2.48 21.31 6.70
C LYS A 151 -1.53 20.27 6.08
N GLU A 152 -0.86 19.47 6.90
CA GLU A 152 0.03 18.40 6.41
C GLU A 152 -0.76 17.34 5.62
N LEU A 153 -1.95 16.95 6.09
CA LEU A 153 -2.85 16.06 5.34
C LEU A 153 -3.29 16.68 4.01
N LYS A 154 -3.67 17.96 4.00
CA LYS A 154 -4.07 18.69 2.79
C LYS A 154 -2.95 18.70 1.77
N ASP A 155 -1.75 19.08 2.19
CA ASP A 155 -0.60 19.22 1.31
C ASP A 155 -0.18 17.85 0.75
N ALA A 156 -0.16 16.81 1.59
CA ALA A 156 0.11 15.44 1.16
C ALA A 156 -0.94 14.94 0.15
N TYR A 157 -2.23 15.16 0.42
CA TYR A 157 -3.33 14.78 -0.48
C TYR A 157 -3.25 15.50 -1.81
N LYS A 158 -3.08 16.83 -1.79
CA LYS A 158 -2.96 17.64 -3.01
C LYS A 158 -1.77 17.23 -3.86
N ASN A 159 -0.63 16.97 -3.24
CA ASN A 159 0.57 16.54 -3.95
C ASN A 159 0.37 15.18 -4.61
N GLU A 160 -0.11 14.16 -3.88
CA GLU A 160 -0.35 12.83 -4.45
C GLU A 160 -1.44 12.86 -5.54
N LYS A 161 -2.51 13.63 -5.34
CA LYS A 161 -3.53 13.85 -6.37
C LYS A 161 -2.91 14.49 -7.62
N GLY A 162 -2.13 15.55 -7.45
CA GLY A 162 -1.50 16.27 -8.57
C GLY A 162 -0.59 15.37 -9.39
N ILE A 163 0.28 14.62 -8.71
CA ILE A 163 1.17 13.62 -9.33
C ILE A 163 0.34 12.57 -10.07
N LEU A 164 -0.67 11.98 -9.42
CA LEU A 164 -1.49 10.95 -10.04
C LEU A 164 -2.20 11.45 -11.30
N LEU A 165 -2.83 12.62 -11.23
CA LEU A 165 -3.58 13.17 -12.36
C LEU A 165 -2.64 13.52 -13.52
N GLU A 166 -1.46 14.08 -13.25
CA GLU A 166 -0.42 14.30 -14.26
C GLU A 166 0.03 12.98 -14.91
N GLU A 167 0.31 11.95 -14.11
CA GLU A 167 0.72 10.64 -14.64
C GLU A 167 -0.40 9.93 -15.41
N LEU A 168 -1.66 10.10 -15.00
CA LEU A 168 -2.82 9.59 -15.74
C LEU A 168 -3.01 10.33 -17.05
N THR A 169 -2.89 11.67 -17.08
CA THR A 169 -2.89 12.46 -18.32
C THR A 169 -1.82 11.92 -19.27
N ASN A 170 -0.57 11.84 -18.82
CA ASN A 170 0.54 11.33 -19.65
C ASN A 170 0.30 9.88 -20.09
N PHE A 171 -0.42 9.08 -19.30
CA PHE A 171 -0.73 7.69 -19.66
C PHE A 171 -1.79 7.61 -20.75
N LEU A 172 -2.71 8.58 -20.80
CA LEU A 172 -3.83 8.62 -21.71
C LEU A 172 -3.50 9.32 -23.05
N GLU A 173 -2.52 10.22 -23.08
CA GLU A 173 -2.10 10.95 -24.29
C GLU A 173 -1.19 10.13 -25.21
N GLU A 174 -0.32 9.29 -24.65
CA GLU A 174 0.78 8.69 -25.40
C GLU A 174 0.51 7.23 -25.80
N GLN A 175 0.86 6.87 -27.04
CA GLN A 175 1.13 5.47 -27.41
C GLN A 175 2.50 5.08 -26.84
N ARG A 176 2.52 4.56 -25.62
CA ARG A 176 3.77 4.19 -24.95
C ARG A 176 4.39 2.94 -25.55
N ASP A 177 5.67 3.02 -25.88
CA ASP A 177 6.44 1.87 -26.34
C ASP A 177 7.34 1.29 -25.23
N PHE A 178 6.78 0.29 -24.52
CA PHE A 178 7.52 -0.50 -23.53
C PHE A 178 8.09 -1.82 -24.09
N LYS A 179 8.17 -1.98 -25.43
CA LYS A 179 8.62 -3.25 -26.06
C LYS A 179 10.04 -3.64 -25.67
N GLU A 180 10.91 -2.67 -25.37
CA GLU A 180 12.30 -2.92 -24.95
C GLU A 180 12.42 -3.24 -23.46
N ILE A 181 11.51 -2.70 -22.62
CA ILE A 181 11.52 -2.91 -21.17
C ILE A 181 11.25 -4.39 -20.84
N LYS A 182 10.30 -5.02 -21.55
CA LYS A 182 9.89 -6.39 -21.25
C LYS A 182 11.01 -7.43 -21.46
N PRO A 183 11.71 -7.48 -22.61
CA PRO A 183 12.90 -8.31 -22.78
C PRO A 183 13.98 -8.01 -21.75
N PHE A 184 14.16 -6.74 -21.37
CA PHE A 184 15.17 -6.38 -20.38
C PHE A 184 14.84 -6.91 -18.98
N ILE A 185 13.58 -6.88 -18.54
CA ILE A 185 13.15 -7.55 -17.30
C ILE A 185 13.41 -9.05 -17.37
N ALA A 186 13.15 -9.69 -18.51
CA ALA A 186 13.41 -11.12 -18.69
C ALA A 186 14.92 -11.44 -18.60
N TYR A 187 15.79 -10.59 -19.16
CA TYR A 187 17.24 -10.70 -19.01
C TYR A 187 17.68 -10.61 -17.54
N ILE A 188 17.21 -9.58 -16.81
CA ILE A 188 17.51 -9.42 -15.37
C ILE A 188 16.99 -10.62 -14.57
N PHE A 189 15.83 -11.17 -14.93
CA PHE A 189 15.29 -12.37 -14.32
C PHE A 189 16.21 -13.59 -14.52
N GLN A 190 16.81 -13.77 -15.70
CA GLN A 190 17.75 -14.87 -15.95
C GLN A 190 19.04 -14.71 -15.12
N LYS A 191 19.61 -13.51 -15.03
CA LYS A 191 20.75 -13.23 -14.12
C LYS A 191 20.39 -13.53 -12.67
N ALA A 192 19.20 -13.11 -12.23
CA ALA A 192 18.75 -13.35 -10.87
C ALA A 192 18.54 -14.84 -10.53
N LEU A 193 18.23 -15.70 -11.52
CA LEU A 193 18.13 -17.15 -11.32
C LEU A 193 19.48 -17.79 -10.95
N ILE A 194 20.58 -17.27 -11.48
CA ILE A 194 21.94 -17.69 -11.14
C ILE A 194 22.58 -16.83 -10.04
N GLN A 195 21.76 -16.05 -9.33
CA GLN A 195 22.14 -15.17 -8.22
C GLN A 195 23.11 -14.03 -8.59
N GLU A 196 23.12 -13.62 -9.85
CA GLU A 196 23.80 -12.41 -10.29
C GLU A 196 22.87 -11.19 -10.14
N TYR A 197 23.28 -10.26 -9.27
CA TYR A 197 22.51 -9.08 -8.91
C TYR A 197 23.29 -7.82 -9.26
N ASP A 198 22.80 -7.09 -10.26
CA ASP A 198 23.45 -5.90 -10.79
C ASP A 198 22.59 -4.66 -10.55
N MET A 199 23.16 -3.69 -9.84
CA MET A 199 22.48 -2.43 -9.53
C MET A 199 22.36 -1.53 -10.77
N GLU A 200 23.28 -1.62 -11.72
CA GLU A 200 23.24 -0.86 -12.97
C GLU A 200 22.04 -1.27 -13.83
N ASP A 201 21.74 -2.57 -13.88
CA ASP A 201 20.56 -3.11 -14.56
C ASP A 201 19.27 -2.50 -14.00
N LEU A 202 19.14 -2.41 -12.66
CA LEU A 202 17.96 -1.82 -12.02
C LEU A 202 17.88 -0.30 -12.21
N ASN A 203 19.03 0.40 -12.24
CA ASN A 203 19.08 1.83 -12.52
C ASN A 203 18.66 2.11 -13.96
N LYS A 204 19.20 1.37 -14.93
CA LYS A 204 18.83 1.46 -16.35
C LYS A 204 17.33 1.18 -16.54
N LEU A 205 16.81 0.11 -15.94
CA LEU A 205 15.40 -0.24 -16.02
C LEU A 205 14.50 0.86 -15.45
N SER A 206 14.92 1.50 -14.36
CA SER A 206 14.21 2.64 -13.77
C SER A 206 14.18 3.83 -14.72
N SER A 207 15.34 4.22 -15.26
CA SER A 207 15.48 5.37 -16.16
C SER A 207 14.70 5.20 -17.45
N GLU A 208 14.78 4.02 -18.08
CA GLU A 208 13.99 3.71 -19.29
C GLU A 208 12.49 3.76 -19.01
N PHE A 209 12.04 3.25 -17.87
CA PHE A 209 10.63 3.32 -17.48
C PHE A 209 10.19 4.78 -17.26
N ILE A 210 10.96 5.57 -16.51
CA ILE A 210 10.69 6.99 -16.24
C ILE A 210 10.51 7.76 -17.56
N GLN A 211 11.45 7.57 -18.49
CA GLN A 211 11.44 8.23 -19.79
C GLN A 211 10.23 7.81 -20.63
N LYS A 212 10.01 6.50 -20.82
CA LYS A 212 8.92 5.97 -21.66
C LYS A 212 7.53 6.12 -21.02
N ALA A 213 7.47 6.25 -19.70
CA ALA A 213 6.24 6.52 -18.98
C ALA A 213 5.98 8.02 -18.77
N ASN A 214 6.93 8.88 -19.13
CA ASN A 214 6.86 10.32 -18.92
C ASN A 214 6.39 10.66 -17.48
N ILE A 215 7.06 10.08 -16.49
CA ILE A 215 6.77 10.31 -15.06
C ILE A 215 8.01 10.82 -14.33
N LYS A 216 7.84 11.36 -13.13
CA LYS A 216 8.95 11.85 -12.31
C LYS A 216 9.63 10.70 -11.56
N GLU A 217 10.93 10.82 -11.28
CA GLU A 217 11.68 9.83 -10.50
C GLU A 217 11.11 9.64 -9.07
N SER A 218 10.62 10.73 -8.47
CA SER A 218 9.97 10.73 -7.16
C SER A 218 8.60 10.08 -7.13
N SER A 219 8.09 9.62 -8.28
CA SER A 219 6.77 9.00 -8.40
C SER A 219 6.58 7.78 -7.50
N ASN A 220 5.36 7.66 -6.99
CA ASN A 220 4.90 6.47 -6.27
C ASN A 220 4.38 5.36 -7.20
N HIS A 221 4.55 5.49 -8.52
CA HIS A 221 4.17 4.46 -9.49
C HIS A 221 4.65 3.08 -9.05
N ARG A 222 3.76 2.08 -9.11
CA ARG A 222 4.03 0.74 -8.53
C ARG A 222 5.22 0.04 -9.16
N PHE A 223 5.51 0.32 -10.43
CA PHE A 223 6.69 -0.19 -11.12
C PHE A 223 7.98 0.33 -10.47
N LEU A 224 8.11 1.65 -10.32
CA LEU A 224 9.27 2.28 -9.68
C LEU A 224 9.42 1.87 -8.23
N TRP A 225 8.32 1.78 -7.49
CA TRP A 225 8.37 1.29 -6.13
C TRP A 225 8.91 -0.15 -6.03
N ARG A 226 8.52 -1.05 -6.95
CA ARG A 226 9.07 -2.41 -6.99
C ARG A 226 10.55 -2.43 -7.33
N ILE A 227 11.03 -1.52 -8.19
CA ILE A 227 12.48 -1.35 -8.43
C ILE A 227 13.18 -0.90 -7.14
N ARG A 228 12.61 0.05 -6.39
CA ARG A 228 13.16 0.47 -5.08
C ARG A 228 13.23 -0.70 -4.09
N VAL A 229 12.21 -1.55 -4.06
CA VAL A 229 12.23 -2.79 -3.27
C VAL A 229 13.34 -3.74 -3.74
N LEU A 230 13.48 -3.97 -5.06
CA LEU A 230 14.54 -4.82 -5.62
C LEU A 230 15.94 -4.34 -5.26
N LYS A 231 16.21 -3.03 -5.39
CA LYS A 231 17.48 -2.41 -4.99
C LYS A 231 17.83 -2.71 -3.52
N SER A 232 16.81 -2.66 -2.65
CA SER A 232 16.96 -3.02 -1.24
C SER A 232 17.15 -4.52 -1.00
N LEU A 233 16.60 -5.40 -1.85
CA LEU A 233 16.79 -6.85 -1.75
C LEU A 233 18.16 -7.30 -2.29
N TYR A 234 18.69 -6.65 -3.33
CA TYR A 234 20.00 -6.99 -3.93
C TYR A 234 21.16 -6.85 -2.93
N THR A 235 21.02 -5.89 -2.01
CA THR A 235 21.99 -5.60 -0.95
C THR A 235 21.72 -6.38 0.34
N TRP A 236 20.59 -7.09 0.45
CA TRP A 236 20.25 -7.86 1.65
C TRP A 236 20.91 -9.24 1.61
N LYS A 237 21.81 -9.48 2.57
CA LYS A 237 22.49 -10.76 2.77
C LYS A 237 22.07 -11.36 4.10
N ASP A 238 21.82 -12.67 4.10
CA ASP A 238 21.47 -13.44 5.29
C ASP A 238 21.94 -14.89 5.13
N ASP A 239 22.76 -15.38 6.06
CA ASP A 239 23.40 -16.70 5.95
C ASP A 239 22.39 -17.85 5.92
N LYS A 240 21.22 -17.67 6.55
CA LYS A 240 20.23 -18.72 6.74
C LYS A 240 19.10 -18.64 5.73
N TYR A 241 18.68 -17.43 5.37
CA TYR A 241 17.50 -17.16 4.55
C TYR A 241 17.83 -16.57 3.18
N GLN A 242 19.08 -16.71 2.70
CA GLN A 242 19.48 -16.23 1.38
C GLN A 242 18.59 -16.78 0.25
N ASP A 243 18.16 -18.04 0.33
CA ASP A 243 17.26 -18.66 -0.66
C ASP A 243 15.86 -18.01 -0.67
N VAL A 244 15.36 -17.59 0.50
CA VAL A 244 14.13 -16.80 0.63
C VAL A 244 14.30 -15.41 0.03
N ILE A 245 15.45 -14.76 0.24
CA ILE A 245 15.76 -13.45 -0.36
C ILE A 245 15.81 -13.56 -1.89
N SER A 246 16.51 -14.54 -2.43
CA SER A 246 16.55 -14.81 -3.88
C SER A 246 15.16 -15.09 -4.44
N PHE A 247 14.33 -15.84 -3.70
CA PHE A 247 12.93 -16.06 -4.09
C PHE A 247 12.13 -14.75 -4.13
N MET A 248 12.27 -13.88 -3.13
CA MET A 248 11.60 -12.57 -3.09
C MET A 248 12.02 -11.69 -4.28
N ILE A 249 13.29 -11.68 -4.64
CA ILE A 249 13.81 -10.96 -5.82
C ILE A 249 13.09 -11.43 -7.09
N LEU A 250 13.08 -12.74 -7.35
CA LEU A 250 12.42 -13.31 -8.54
C LEU A 250 10.92 -12.98 -8.57
N LYS A 251 10.27 -12.96 -7.41
CA LYS A 251 8.86 -12.55 -7.28
C LYS A 251 8.64 -11.08 -7.63
N GLN A 252 9.53 -10.17 -7.22
CA GLN A 252 9.42 -8.76 -7.61
C GLN A 252 9.63 -8.56 -9.11
N LEU A 253 10.63 -9.22 -9.71
CA LEU A 253 10.88 -9.17 -11.16
C LEU A 253 9.68 -9.71 -11.97
N ALA A 254 9.11 -10.84 -11.56
CA ALA A 254 7.90 -11.38 -12.20
C ALA A 254 6.69 -10.41 -12.10
N LYS A 255 6.61 -9.61 -11.03
CA LYS A 255 5.57 -8.58 -10.90
C LYS A 255 5.85 -7.36 -11.77
N LEU A 256 7.10 -7.00 -12.04
CA LEU A 256 7.44 -5.97 -13.02
C LEU A 256 7.04 -6.40 -14.43
N ASP A 257 7.37 -7.64 -14.85
CA ASP A 257 6.93 -8.19 -16.14
C ASP A 257 5.41 -8.23 -16.27
N MET A 258 4.71 -8.59 -15.19
CA MET A 258 3.24 -8.56 -15.14
C MET A 258 2.69 -7.16 -15.39
N ILE A 259 3.27 -6.12 -14.76
CA ILE A 259 2.86 -4.72 -14.95
C ILE A 259 3.02 -4.33 -16.42
N ILE A 260 4.19 -4.57 -17.01
CA ILE A 260 4.46 -4.20 -18.41
C ILE A 260 3.57 -4.99 -19.36
N SER A 261 3.36 -6.29 -19.12
CA SER A 261 2.48 -7.12 -19.93
C SER A 261 1.03 -6.62 -19.87
N ASP A 262 0.54 -6.26 -18.70
CA ASP A 262 -0.80 -5.69 -18.53
C ASP A 262 -0.94 -4.33 -19.25
N THR A 263 0.08 -3.46 -19.16
CA THR A 263 0.11 -2.17 -19.85
C THR A 263 0.15 -2.31 -21.38
N LEU A 264 0.89 -3.29 -21.90
CA LEU A 264 0.98 -3.58 -23.33
C LEU A 264 -0.18 -4.47 -23.84
N ASN A 265 -1.11 -4.87 -22.97
CA ASN A 265 -2.15 -5.86 -23.26
C ASN A 265 -1.60 -7.17 -23.89
N GLN A 266 -0.45 -7.62 -23.39
CA GLN A 266 0.25 -8.81 -23.86
C GLN A 266 0.08 -10.00 -22.89
N PRO A 267 0.27 -11.23 -23.38
CA PRO A 267 0.35 -12.40 -22.51
C PRO A 267 1.44 -12.25 -21.44
N LYS A 268 1.10 -12.68 -20.22
CA LYS A 268 1.99 -12.68 -19.06
C LYS A 268 2.99 -13.82 -19.15
N THR A 269 4.25 -13.55 -18.84
CA THR A 269 5.27 -14.59 -18.77
C THR A 269 5.04 -15.47 -17.54
N LYS A 270 4.97 -16.79 -17.75
CA LYS A 270 4.82 -17.76 -16.66
C LYS A 270 6.19 -18.20 -16.15
N TYR A 271 6.79 -17.40 -15.28
CA TYR A 271 8.05 -17.76 -14.64
C TYR A 271 7.88 -18.94 -13.68
N LYS A 272 8.73 -19.96 -13.83
CA LYS A 272 8.83 -21.07 -12.88
C LYS A 272 9.84 -20.68 -11.79
N ILE A 273 9.32 -20.30 -10.62
CA ILE A 273 10.15 -19.94 -9.46
C ILE A 273 10.06 -21.07 -8.43
N LYS A 274 11.20 -21.66 -8.07
CA LYS A 274 11.27 -22.72 -7.05
C LYS A 274 10.92 -22.12 -5.68
N LEU A 275 9.92 -22.70 -5.01
CA LEU A 275 9.52 -22.28 -3.66
C LEU A 275 10.57 -22.75 -2.63
N PRO A 276 11.13 -21.85 -1.81
CA PRO A 276 12.03 -22.22 -0.72
C PRO A 276 11.39 -23.22 0.24
N LYS A 277 12.20 -24.13 0.79
CA LYS A 277 11.71 -25.21 1.67
C LYS A 277 10.97 -24.65 2.88
N VAL A 278 11.50 -23.59 3.49
CA VAL A 278 10.90 -22.98 4.69
C VAL A 278 9.55 -22.30 4.38
N ILE A 279 9.40 -21.67 3.22
CA ILE A 279 8.12 -21.08 2.78
C ILE A 279 7.10 -22.19 2.49
N ARG A 280 7.53 -23.28 1.85
CA ARG A 280 6.65 -24.45 1.65
C ARG A 280 6.18 -25.03 2.99
N GLN A 281 7.06 -25.14 3.97
CA GLN A 281 6.71 -25.60 5.31
C GLN A 281 5.74 -24.65 6.01
N PHE A 282 5.92 -23.34 5.86
CA PHE A 282 4.98 -22.34 6.35
C PHE A 282 3.58 -22.52 5.73
N TYR A 283 3.47 -22.72 4.42
CA TYR A 283 2.16 -22.98 3.78
C TYR A 283 1.51 -24.27 4.27
N LEU A 284 2.28 -25.35 4.44
CA LEU A 284 1.77 -26.61 5.01
C LEU A 284 1.33 -26.46 6.47
N PHE A 285 1.98 -25.58 7.22
CA PHE A 285 1.54 -25.20 8.57
C PHE A 285 0.23 -24.43 8.52
N MET A 286 0.07 -23.46 7.61
CA MET A 286 -1.18 -22.71 7.45
C MET A 286 -2.35 -23.57 6.98
N ASP A 287 -2.10 -24.61 6.17
CA ASP A 287 -3.14 -25.60 5.81
C ASP A 287 -3.76 -26.26 7.05
N LYS A 288 -2.96 -26.50 8.10
CA LYS A 288 -3.44 -27.06 9.38
C LYS A 288 -4.10 -26.02 10.29
N GLN A 289 -3.82 -24.74 10.07
CA GLN A 289 -4.30 -23.60 10.87
C GLN A 289 -5.22 -22.70 10.04
N SER A 290 -6.08 -23.29 9.19
CA SER A 290 -6.85 -22.52 8.20
C SER A 290 -7.82 -21.48 8.81
N ASN A 291 -8.16 -21.62 10.10
CA ASN A 291 -9.00 -20.67 10.82
C ASN A 291 -8.23 -19.42 11.27
N SER A 292 -6.92 -19.35 11.02
CA SER A 292 -6.03 -18.28 11.46
C SER A 292 -5.43 -17.49 10.28
N ILE A 293 -6.08 -17.54 9.11
CA ILE A 293 -5.67 -16.81 7.90
C ILE A 293 -5.70 -15.29 8.13
N GLU A 294 -6.56 -14.80 9.03
CA GLU A 294 -6.67 -13.39 9.37
C GLU A 294 -5.34 -12.81 9.90
N LEU A 295 -4.56 -13.61 10.63
CA LEU A 295 -3.22 -13.24 11.10
C LEU A 295 -2.20 -13.02 9.96
N LEU A 296 -2.54 -13.31 8.70
CA LEU A 296 -1.69 -13.00 7.54
C LEU A 296 -2.00 -11.64 6.92
N GLN A 297 -3.05 -10.94 7.37
CA GLN A 297 -3.53 -9.74 6.70
C GLN A 297 -2.53 -8.59 6.78
N ASN A 298 -1.83 -8.44 7.91
CA ASN A 298 -1.05 -7.23 8.18
C ASN A 298 0.47 -7.46 8.22
N ILE A 299 0.93 -8.70 8.09
CA ILE A 299 2.36 -9.08 8.23
C ILE A 299 3.28 -8.55 7.12
N ASN A 300 2.76 -7.80 6.15
CA ASN A 300 3.52 -7.16 5.10
C ASN A 300 3.62 -5.63 5.26
N ASP A 301 3.14 -5.09 6.38
CA ASP A 301 3.15 -3.66 6.70
C ASP A 301 3.68 -3.44 8.13
N ILE A 302 4.98 -3.17 8.27
CA ILE A 302 5.64 -3.01 9.58
C ILE A 302 5.05 -1.86 10.42
N ASP A 303 4.45 -0.85 9.77
CA ASP A 303 3.82 0.27 10.47
C ASP A 303 2.37 -0.04 10.89
N HIS A 304 1.85 -1.22 10.54
CA HIS A 304 0.52 -1.63 10.96
C HIS A 304 0.49 -1.90 12.47
N PRO A 305 -0.50 -1.38 13.23
CA PRO A 305 -0.60 -1.62 14.66
C PRO A 305 -0.58 -3.11 15.05
N LEU A 306 -1.13 -3.97 14.18
CA LEU A 306 -1.20 -5.42 14.39
C LEU A 306 -0.02 -6.22 13.82
N PHE A 307 0.97 -5.58 13.19
CA PHE A 307 2.08 -6.31 12.57
C PHE A 307 2.76 -7.28 13.55
N ILE A 308 3.10 -6.82 14.75
CA ILE A 308 3.77 -7.63 15.76
C ILE A 308 2.83 -8.66 16.39
N SER A 309 1.61 -8.25 16.76
CA SER A 309 0.63 -9.14 17.40
C SER A 309 0.23 -10.30 16.48
N ASP A 310 0.09 -10.04 15.18
CA ASP A 310 -0.25 -11.06 14.17
C ASP A 310 0.86 -12.10 14.06
N ILE A 311 2.13 -11.65 13.99
CA ILE A 311 3.29 -12.56 13.96
C ILE A 311 3.37 -13.38 15.25
N GLU A 312 3.15 -12.76 16.41
CA GLU A 312 3.12 -13.46 17.69
C GLU A 312 1.95 -14.45 17.79
N GLY A 313 0.79 -14.10 17.23
CA GLY A 313 -0.35 -14.99 17.08
C GLY A 313 0.02 -16.24 16.30
N LEU A 314 0.69 -16.08 15.14
CA LEU A 314 1.18 -17.19 14.33
C LEU A 314 2.19 -18.07 15.07
N ILE A 315 3.07 -17.47 15.89
CA ILE A 315 4.04 -18.21 16.72
C ILE A 315 3.34 -19.01 17.83
N LYS A 316 2.26 -18.49 18.42
CA LYS A 316 1.49 -19.18 19.50
C LYS A 316 0.76 -20.42 19.01
N LEU A 317 0.48 -20.54 17.72
CA LEU A 317 -0.11 -21.73 17.09
C LEU A 317 0.87 -22.93 17.01
N SER A 318 2.03 -22.84 17.69
CA SER A 318 3.04 -23.89 17.78
C SER A 318 3.53 -24.39 16.41
N PRO A 319 4.04 -23.49 15.54
CA PRO A 319 4.56 -23.88 14.24
C PRO A 319 5.81 -24.76 14.37
N PRO A 320 6.15 -25.58 13.35
CA PRO A 320 7.41 -26.31 13.30
C PRO A 320 8.62 -25.38 13.49
N LYS A 321 9.72 -25.89 14.06
CA LYS A 321 10.93 -25.10 14.40
C LYS A 321 11.37 -24.13 13.29
N ALA A 322 11.52 -24.62 12.06
CA ALA A 322 11.95 -23.79 10.93
C ALA A 322 10.97 -22.67 10.57
N VAL A 323 9.66 -22.91 10.75
CA VAL A 323 8.61 -21.91 10.52
C VAL A 323 8.59 -20.89 11.65
N LYS A 324 8.74 -21.35 12.91
CA LYS A 324 8.89 -20.45 14.07
C LYS A 324 10.06 -19.50 13.88
N GLU A 325 11.23 -20.02 13.50
CA GLU A 325 12.42 -19.22 13.27
C GLU A 325 12.23 -18.23 12.09
N LEU A 326 11.50 -18.61 11.04
CA LEU A 326 11.16 -17.71 9.93
C LEU A 326 10.26 -16.54 10.40
N LEU A 327 9.29 -16.83 11.27
CA LEU A 327 8.40 -15.80 11.84
C LEU A 327 9.16 -14.88 12.81
N GLU A 328 10.08 -15.43 13.61
CA GLU A 328 10.98 -14.64 14.45
C GLU A 328 11.92 -13.76 13.61
N TRP A 329 12.40 -14.27 12.48
CA TRP A 329 13.16 -13.48 11.51
C TRP A 329 12.31 -12.32 10.97
N LEU A 330 11.09 -12.59 10.50
CA LEU A 330 10.16 -11.53 10.06
C LEU A 330 9.91 -10.48 11.14
N LYS A 331 9.71 -10.91 12.40
CA LYS A 331 9.52 -10.01 13.55
C LYS A 331 10.72 -9.10 13.80
N SER A 332 11.94 -9.59 13.53
CA SER A 332 13.19 -8.85 13.78
C SER A 332 13.53 -7.80 12.71
N ILE A 333 12.92 -7.89 11.52
CA ILE A 333 13.20 -6.98 10.41
C ILE A 333 12.70 -5.57 10.75
N LYS A 334 13.61 -4.58 10.68
CA LYS A 334 13.29 -3.15 10.87
C LYS A 334 13.11 -2.38 9.56
N HIS A 335 13.59 -2.94 8.44
CA HIS A 335 13.55 -2.28 7.15
C HIS A 335 12.24 -2.59 6.41
N GLY A 336 11.42 -1.56 6.15
CA GLY A 336 10.07 -1.71 5.58
C GLY A 336 10.00 -2.54 4.28
N PRO A 337 10.82 -2.25 3.25
CA PRO A 337 10.88 -3.04 2.01
C PRO A 337 11.17 -4.54 2.21
N HIS A 338 11.97 -4.89 3.23
CA HIS A 338 12.30 -6.27 3.56
C HIS A 338 11.09 -6.98 4.19
N ALA A 339 10.48 -6.36 5.21
CA ALA A 339 9.28 -6.88 5.87
C ALA A 339 8.11 -7.00 4.88
N TYR A 340 7.92 -6.00 4.02
CA TYR A 340 6.92 -6.03 2.95
C TYR A 340 7.13 -7.22 2.00
N SER A 341 8.36 -7.47 1.58
CA SER A 341 8.66 -8.54 0.61
C SER A 341 8.39 -9.92 1.22
N LEU A 342 8.87 -10.17 2.43
CA LEU A 342 8.67 -11.44 3.12
C LEU A 342 7.20 -11.65 3.49
N GLY A 343 6.58 -10.64 4.11
CA GLY A 343 5.17 -10.69 4.49
C GLY A 343 4.26 -10.90 3.28
N SER A 344 4.56 -10.26 2.14
CA SER A 344 3.81 -10.46 0.90
C SER A 344 3.91 -11.90 0.38
N VAL A 345 5.09 -12.52 0.49
CA VAL A 345 5.26 -13.94 0.15
C VAL A 345 4.40 -14.81 1.07
N LEU A 346 4.49 -14.63 2.39
CA LEU A 346 3.70 -15.43 3.33
C LEU A 346 2.19 -15.27 3.12
N LYS A 347 1.73 -14.05 2.86
CA LYS A 347 0.33 -13.70 2.58
C LYS A 347 -0.18 -14.27 1.25
N GLU A 348 0.68 -14.65 0.32
CA GLU A 348 0.27 -15.35 -0.91
C GLU A 348 -0.21 -16.78 -0.66
N TYR A 349 -0.13 -17.29 0.57
CA TYR A 349 -0.82 -18.51 0.97
C TYR A 349 -2.27 -18.46 0.51
N LYS A 350 -2.64 -19.41 -0.36
CA LYS A 350 -4.02 -19.64 -0.76
C LYS A 350 -4.44 -20.95 -0.13
N LYS A 351 -5.51 -20.92 0.66
CA LYS A 351 -6.18 -22.13 1.15
C LYS A 351 -6.43 -23.04 -0.06
N ARG A 352 -5.85 -24.23 -0.03
CA ARG A 352 -6.19 -25.26 -1.01
C ARG A 352 -7.67 -25.58 -0.80
N LYS A 353 -8.48 -25.37 -1.83
CA LYS A 353 -9.88 -25.80 -1.82
C LYS A 353 -9.94 -27.32 -1.80
#